data_AF-A0A2D8WZ83-F1
#
_entry.id   AF-A0A2D8WZ83-F1
#
_cell.length_a   1.000
_cell.length_b   1.000
_cell.length_c   1.000
_cell.angle_alpha   90.00
_cell.angle_beta   90.00
_cell.angle_gamma   90.00
#
_symmetry.space_group_name_H-M   'P 1'
#
loop_
_entity.id
_entity.type
_entity.pdbx_description
1 polymer ?
#
loop_
_entity_poly.entity_id
_entity_poly.type
_entity_poly.pdbx_seq_one_letter_code
_entity_poly.pdbx_strand_id
1 'polypeptide(L)'
;MRPFLDNQTARRLFLDRHLLLRPASGPGQGADLQSVLDDLGFVQVDSVNTLARAHDLILWSRRGQYRPRGLSRLVSHRRSAFEHWTHDASVIPMQFYPMWRLKFARDEARMRLRWPGWRGKGWDAEIDGVLQQVADHGPASSLEVGGGDKKASSGWWEWHPSKTALEFLWRSGRLAICHRAGFRKYYDLAQRVIPAEHLNRRLDDAEIVDWALSRALSRLGFASSGELAAFFAIATPAEAKSWCAGALARGRIIEVDVEMADGSRRRSLTSPAMLDAARSLPEPSNRVRLLSPFDPALRDRTRAERLFGFHYRIEIFVPETQRRFGYYVFPVMQGDRLIGRLDAKREGRTLAVRAFWPETGVRMGKARMAGLSAELDRVRHLAAADEVTFAANWLR
;
A
#
# COMPACT_ATOMS: atom_id res chain seq x y z
N MET A 1 25.31 3.23 26.44
CA MET A 1 23.86 3.17 26.69
C MET A 1 23.14 3.28 25.35
N ARG A 2 22.17 2.40 25.06
CA ARG A 2 21.42 2.45 23.79
C ARG A 2 20.52 3.71 23.78
N PRO A 3 20.39 4.43 22.64
CA PRO A 3 19.42 5.52 22.53
C PRO A 3 18.00 5.05 22.83
N PHE A 4 17.18 5.97 23.34
CA PHE A 4 15.78 5.75 23.66
C PHE A 4 14.90 6.70 22.85
N LEU A 5 13.79 6.18 22.33
CA LEU A 5 12.76 6.94 21.62
C LEU A 5 11.42 6.70 22.31
N ASP A 6 10.87 7.73 22.97
CA ASP A 6 9.56 7.65 23.59
C ASP A 6 8.45 7.41 22.55
N ASN A 7 7.30 6.91 22.99
CA ASN A 7 6.24 6.49 22.07
C ASN A 7 5.68 7.65 21.24
N GLN A 8 5.63 8.86 21.81
CA GLN A 8 5.12 10.03 21.11
C GLN A 8 6.05 10.42 19.96
N THR A 9 7.34 10.54 20.24
CA THR A 9 8.36 10.88 19.23
C THR A 9 8.45 9.78 18.17
N ALA A 10 8.35 8.51 18.56
CA ALA A 10 8.31 7.38 17.62
C ALA A 10 7.11 7.45 16.65
N ARG A 11 5.91 7.74 17.16
CA ARG A 11 4.71 7.94 16.32
C ARG A 11 4.89 9.12 15.38
N ARG A 12 5.39 10.25 15.88
CA ARG A 12 5.59 11.45 15.05
C ARG A 12 6.58 11.18 13.93
N LEU A 13 7.71 10.54 14.22
CA LEU A 13 8.69 10.14 13.21
C LEU A 13 8.06 9.24 12.16
N PHE A 14 7.35 8.20 12.60
CA PHE A 14 6.71 7.27 11.68
C PHE A 14 5.66 7.97 10.79
N LEU A 15 4.80 8.81 11.36
CA LEU A 15 3.80 9.57 10.62
C LEU A 15 4.43 10.59 9.66
N ASP A 16 5.55 11.20 10.02
CA ASP A 16 6.27 12.13 9.16
C ASP A 16 6.80 11.42 7.91
N ARG A 17 7.44 10.25 8.07
CA ARG A 17 7.88 9.41 6.95
C ARG A 17 6.74 8.89 6.07
N HIS A 18 5.51 8.93 6.58
CA HIS A 18 4.29 8.56 5.85
C HIS A 18 3.50 9.77 5.34
N LEU A 19 4.06 10.99 5.45
CA LEU A 19 3.45 12.25 5.04
C LEU A 19 2.11 12.56 5.76
N LEU A 20 1.99 12.09 6.99
CA LEU A 20 0.80 12.22 7.84
C LEU A 20 1.00 13.13 9.04
N LEU A 21 2.24 13.53 9.38
CA LEU A 21 2.48 14.42 10.52
C LEU A 21 1.83 15.80 10.31
N ARG A 22 2.01 16.39 9.13
CA ARG A 22 1.41 17.68 8.74
C ARG A 22 0.72 17.59 7.38
N PRO A 23 -0.37 18.33 7.16
CA PRO A 23 -1.00 18.40 5.85
C PRO A 23 -0.04 19.15 4.93
N ALA A 24 0.20 18.59 3.76
CA ALA A 24 0.85 19.31 2.68
C ALA A 24 -0.22 19.71 1.66
N SER A 25 -0.15 20.96 1.21
CA SER A 25 -0.92 21.44 0.07
C SER A 25 -0.25 20.99 -1.22
N GLY A 26 -1.05 20.71 -2.23
CA GLY A 26 -0.57 20.34 -3.55
C GLY A 26 -1.75 19.95 -4.43
N PRO A 27 -1.59 20.04 -5.77
CA PRO A 27 -2.67 19.76 -6.70
C PRO A 27 -3.04 18.27 -6.74
N GLY A 28 -2.26 17.37 -6.14
CA GLY A 28 -2.54 15.93 -6.12
C GLY A 28 -2.47 15.27 -7.50
N GLN A 29 -1.68 15.85 -8.42
CA GLN A 29 -1.48 15.38 -9.78
C GLN A 29 -0.08 15.72 -10.29
N GLY A 30 0.35 15.09 -11.39
CA GLY A 30 1.64 15.38 -12.03
C GLY A 30 2.82 15.15 -11.08
N ALA A 31 3.76 16.09 -11.04
CA ALA A 31 4.96 16.01 -10.22
C ALA A 31 4.68 15.96 -8.71
N ASP A 32 3.66 16.70 -8.23
CA ASP A 32 3.26 16.66 -6.81
C ASP A 32 2.81 15.26 -6.38
N LEU A 33 1.98 14.60 -7.21
CA LEU A 33 1.56 13.23 -6.94
C LEU A 33 2.71 12.23 -7.05
N GLN A 34 3.60 12.42 -8.02
CA GLN A 34 4.78 11.57 -8.17
C GLN A 34 5.66 11.63 -6.91
N SER A 35 5.90 12.82 -6.35
CA SER A 35 6.66 12.98 -5.10
C SER A 35 6.03 12.21 -3.94
N VAL A 36 4.70 12.27 -3.79
CA VAL A 36 3.99 11.50 -2.74
C VAL A 36 4.19 10.00 -2.95
N LEU A 37 4.10 9.52 -4.19
CA LEU A 37 4.32 8.11 -4.50
C LEU A 37 5.77 7.69 -4.25
N ASP A 38 6.74 8.54 -4.56
CA ASP A 38 8.17 8.30 -4.35
C ASP A 38 8.50 8.21 -2.86
N ASP A 39 7.96 9.13 -2.06
CA ASP A 39 8.14 9.16 -0.60
C ASP A 39 7.54 7.90 0.05
N LEU A 40 6.30 7.55 -0.28
CA LEU A 40 5.66 6.32 0.21
C LEU A 40 6.34 5.05 -0.32
N GLY A 41 6.90 5.13 -1.53
CA GLY A 41 7.55 4.06 -2.26
C GLY A 41 6.59 3.08 -2.96
N PHE A 42 5.33 3.01 -2.54
CA PHE A 42 4.24 2.36 -3.25
C PHE A 42 2.88 2.75 -2.65
N VAL A 43 1.80 2.48 -3.37
CA VAL A 43 0.43 2.46 -2.82
C VAL A 43 -0.28 1.17 -3.19
N GLN A 44 -0.92 0.52 -2.22
CA GLN A 44 -1.65 -0.73 -2.45
C GLN A 44 -2.93 -0.47 -3.26
N VAL A 45 -3.11 -1.27 -4.31
CA VAL A 45 -4.30 -1.26 -5.16
C VAL A 45 -5.30 -2.29 -4.63
N ASP A 46 -6.51 -1.84 -4.31
CA ASP A 46 -7.57 -2.66 -3.76
C ASP A 46 -8.87 -2.41 -4.52
N SER A 47 -9.70 -3.45 -4.66
CA SER A 47 -10.95 -3.40 -5.43
C SER A 47 -12.13 -2.89 -4.61
N VAL A 48 -12.07 -2.99 -3.27
CA VAL A 48 -13.16 -2.59 -2.39
C VAL A 48 -13.41 -1.09 -2.53
N ASN A 49 -14.67 -0.73 -2.75
CA ASN A 49 -15.08 0.65 -3.02
C ASN A 49 -16.37 0.99 -2.26
N THR A 50 -16.32 0.91 -0.93
CA THR A 50 -17.43 1.34 -0.06
C THR A 50 -17.59 2.86 -0.05
N LEU A 51 -16.50 3.59 0.10
CA LEU A 51 -16.43 5.06 0.04
C LEU A 51 -15.49 5.51 -1.08
N ALA A 52 -14.24 5.05 -1.00
CA ALA A 52 -13.21 5.22 -2.01
C ALA A 52 -12.29 3.99 -1.96
N ARG A 53 -11.59 3.70 -3.06
CA ARG A 53 -10.58 2.64 -3.09
C ARG A 53 -9.38 2.99 -2.24
N ALA A 54 -8.65 1.97 -1.79
CA ALA A 54 -7.52 2.13 -0.87
C ALA A 54 -6.46 3.12 -1.38
N HIS A 55 -5.89 2.89 -2.56
CA HIS A 55 -4.89 3.78 -3.17
C HIS A 55 -5.37 5.22 -3.32
N ASP A 56 -6.65 5.42 -3.63
CA ASP A 56 -7.22 6.75 -3.77
C ASP A 56 -7.30 7.48 -2.42
N LEU A 57 -7.76 6.80 -1.37
CA LEU A 57 -7.85 7.37 -0.03
C LEU A 57 -6.47 7.59 0.60
N ILE A 58 -5.50 6.72 0.32
CA ILE A 58 -4.10 6.89 0.74
C ILE A 58 -3.52 8.18 0.15
N LEU A 59 -3.65 8.39 -1.15
CA LEU A 59 -3.12 9.59 -1.81
C LEU A 59 -3.89 10.84 -1.39
N TRP A 60 -5.21 10.75 -1.30
CA TRP A 60 -6.06 11.87 -0.88
C TRP A 60 -5.80 12.36 0.55
N SER A 61 -5.54 11.44 1.50
CA SER A 61 -5.23 11.82 2.89
C SER A 61 -3.91 12.60 3.01
N ARG A 62 -3.01 12.50 2.03
CA ARG A 62 -1.79 13.33 1.88
C ARG A 62 -2.01 14.59 1.06
N ARG A 63 -2.91 14.53 0.07
CA ARG A 63 -3.24 15.61 -0.87
C ARG A 63 -4.76 15.68 -1.08
N GLY A 64 -5.45 16.56 -0.34
CA GLY A 64 -6.93 16.62 -0.39
C GLY A 64 -7.54 17.00 -1.76
N GLN A 65 -6.72 17.54 -2.68
CA GLN A 65 -7.12 17.82 -4.06
C GLN A 65 -6.95 16.62 -5.01
N TYR A 66 -6.31 15.54 -4.57
CA TYR A 66 -6.13 14.32 -5.36
C TYR A 66 -7.47 13.81 -5.92
N ARG A 67 -7.41 13.32 -7.16
CA ARG A 67 -8.52 12.61 -7.82
C ARG A 67 -7.98 11.34 -8.51
N PRO A 68 -8.78 10.26 -8.63
CA PRO A 68 -8.32 8.96 -9.14
C PRO A 68 -7.63 9.00 -10.52
N ARG A 69 -8.04 9.93 -11.40
CA ARG A 69 -7.42 10.11 -12.72
C ARG A 69 -5.93 10.48 -12.63
N GLY A 70 -5.49 11.09 -11.53
CA GLY A 70 -4.10 11.44 -11.28
C GLY A 70 -3.19 10.21 -11.29
N LEU A 71 -3.51 9.19 -10.48
CA LEU A 71 -2.72 7.96 -10.40
C LEU A 71 -2.78 7.17 -11.73
N SER A 72 -3.97 7.08 -12.34
CA SER A 72 -4.14 6.45 -13.65
C SER A 72 -3.22 7.07 -14.71
N ARG A 73 -3.07 8.41 -14.73
CA ARG A 73 -2.17 9.10 -15.66
C ARG A 73 -0.68 8.82 -15.40
N LEU A 74 -0.27 8.64 -14.14
CA LEU A 74 1.12 8.27 -13.83
C LEU A 74 1.49 6.91 -14.45
N VAL A 75 0.57 5.94 -14.36
CA VAL A 75 0.75 4.60 -14.92
C VAL A 75 0.63 4.60 -16.45
N SER A 76 -0.48 5.11 -16.98
CA SER A 76 -0.88 4.88 -18.39
C SER A 76 -0.31 5.88 -19.39
N HIS A 77 -0.09 7.14 -19.01
CA HIS A 77 0.32 8.19 -19.93
C HIS A 77 1.76 8.65 -19.68
N ARG A 78 2.11 8.98 -18.43
CA ARG A 78 3.44 9.49 -18.08
C ARG A 78 4.50 8.41 -17.99
N ARG A 79 4.11 7.14 -17.80
CA ARG A 79 5.02 6.01 -17.55
C ARG A 79 6.00 6.28 -16.40
N SER A 80 5.57 7.04 -15.41
CA SER A 80 6.37 7.37 -14.21
C SER A 80 6.04 6.47 -13.01
N ALA A 81 5.06 5.56 -13.17
CA ALA A 81 4.75 4.50 -12.23
C ALA A 81 4.40 3.19 -12.96
N PHE A 82 4.61 2.05 -12.31
CA PHE A 82 4.21 0.73 -12.79
C PHE A 82 3.43 -0.02 -11.73
N GLU A 83 2.65 -1.02 -12.15
CA GLU A 83 1.92 -1.89 -11.22
C GLU A 83 2.62 -3.25 -11.09
N HIS A 84 2.91 -3.64 -9.85
CA HIS A 84 3.41 -4.96 -9.51
C HIS A 84 3.10 -5.33 -8.05
N TRP A 85 3.33 -6.59 -7.71
CA TRP A 85 3.34 -7.05 -6.32
C TRP A 85 4.49 -6.44 -5.52
N THR A 86 4.16 -5.92 -4.33
CA THR A 86 5.05 -5.74 -3.17
C THR A 86 4.77 -6.87 -2.17
N HIS A 87 4.17 -6.57 -1.01
CA HIS A 87 3.39 -7.50 -0.19
C HIS A 87 2.02 -7.81 -0.83
N ASP A 88 1.48 -6.86 -1.58
CA ASP A 88 0.22 -6.96 -2.32
C ASP A 88 0.30 -6.18 -3.66
N ALA A 89 -0.70 -6.29 -4.52
CA ALA A 89 -0.79 -5.53 -5.76
C ALA A 89 -0.68 -4.03 -5.47
N SER A 90 0.30 -3.35 -6.08
CA SER A 90 0.63 -1.97 -5.76
C SER A 90 1.01 -1.18 -7.00
N VAL A 91 0.80 0.14 -6.95
CA VAL A 91 1.44 1.11 -7.87
C VAL A 91 2.76 1.54 -7.25
N ILE A 92 3.83 1.53 -8.04
CA ILE A 92 5.23 1.71 -7.60
C ILE A 92 5.90 2.75 -8.52
N PRO A 93 6.78 3.63 -8.00
CA PRO A 93 7.61 4.52 -8.83
C PRO A 93 8.37 3.78 -9.93
N MET A 94 8.32 4.28 -11.17
CA MET A 94 8.99 3.63 -12.31
C MET A 94 10.50 3.48 -12.11
N GLN A 95 11.13 4.45 -11.47
CA GLN A 95 12.56 4.41 -11.15
C GLN A 95 12.97 3.22 -10.25
N PHE A 96 12.03 2.54 -9.61
CA PHE A 96 12.30 1.35 -8.80
C PHE A 96 12.22 0.04 -9.59
N TYR A 97 11.74 0.07 -10.84
CA TYR A 97 11.63 -1.11 -11.69
C TYR A 97 12.92 -1.97 -11.78
N PRO A 98 14.14 -1.41 -11.87
CA PRO A 98 15.37 -2.21 -11.88
C PRO A 98 15.51 -3.13 -10.66
N MET A 99 15.01 -2.69 -9.49
CA MET A 99 15.07 -3.44 -8.22
C MET A 99 14.11 -4.62 -8.21
N TRP A 100 13.03 -4.54 -8.99
CA TRP A 100 12.03 -5.59 -9.08
C TRP A 100 12.51 -6.81 -9.88
N ARG A 101 13.62 -6.72 -10.62
CA ARG A 101 14.18 -7.86 -11.37
C ARG A 101 14.49 -9.05 -10.48
N LEU A 102 15.06 -8.81 -9.29
CA LEU A 102 15.29 -9.85 -8.30
C LEU A 102 13.97 -10.49 -7.83
N LYS A 103 12.93 -9.68 -7.66
CA LYS A 103 11.60 -10.18 -7.32
C LYS A 103 11.01 -11.03 -8.46
N PHE A 104 11.13 -10.60 -9.72
CA PHE A 104 10.65 -11.35 -10.87
C PHE A 104 11.29 -12.74 -10.96
N ALA A 105 12.62 -12.82 -10.82
CA ALA A 105 13.35 -14.09 -10.86
C ALA A 105 12.92 -15.03 -9.72
N ARG A 106 12.79 -14.51 -8.49
CA ARG A 106 12.35 -15.27 -7.32
C ARG A 106 10.90 -15.73 -7.42
N ASP A 107 10.01 -14.85 -7.87
CA ASP A 107 8.60 -15.19 -8.06
C ASP A 107 8.45 -16.20 -9.20
N GLU A 108 9.18 -16.08 -10.31
CA GLU A 108 9.19 -17.08 -11.37
C GLU A 108 9.59 -18.46 -10.84
N ALA A 109 10.73 -18.57 -10.15
CA ALA A 109 11.18 -19.83 -9.57
C ALA A 109 10.13 -20.43 -8.61
N ARG A 110 9.52 -19.60 -7.77
CA ARG A 110 8.46 -20.00 -6.84
C ARG A 110 7.20 -20.47 -7.56
N MET A 111 6.77 -19.74 -8.60
CA MET A 111 5.57 -20.07 -9.36
C MET A 111 5.75 -21.40 -10.11
N ARG A 112 6.90 -21.60 -10.78
CA ARG A 112 7.21 -22.87 -11.44
C ARG A 112 7.18 -24.06 -10.48
N LEU A 113 7.68 -23.87 -9.26
CA LEU A 113 7.66 -24.92 -8.24
C LEU A 113 6.27 -25.21 -7.68
N ARG A 114 5.45 -24.17 -7.41
CA ARG A 114 4.21 -24.32 -6.61
C ARG A 114 2.93 -24.36 -7.43
N TRP A 115 2.87 -23.67 -8.56
CA TRP A 115 1.63 -23.51 -9.32
C TRP A 115 1.10 -24.81 -9.93
N PRO A 116 1.92 -25.79 -10.36
CA PRO A 116 1.38 -27.08 -10.83
C PRO A 116 0.46 -27.77 -9.80
N GLY A 117 0.77 -27.63 -8.50
CA GLY A 117 -0.06 -28.18 -7.41
C GLY A 117 -1.21 -27.27 -6.96
N TRP A 118 -1.19 -25.96 -7.28
CA TRP A 118 -2.15 -24.97 -6.76
C TRP A 118 -3.12 -24.42 -7.81
N ARG A 119 -2.69 -24.36 -9.08
CA ARG A 119 -3.44 -23.75 -10.20
C ARG A 119 -3.75 -24.74 -11.32
N GLY A 120 -3.34 -26.00 -11.16
CA GLY A 120 -3.47 -27.03 -12.20
C GLY A 120 -2.32 -27.02 -13.21
N LYS A 121 -2.45 -27.88 -14.23
CA LYS A 121 -1.46 -28.09 -15.30
C LYS A 121 -1.86 -27.31 -16.57
N GLY A 122 -0.95 -27.21 -17.54
CA GLY A 122 -1.23 -26.72 -18.90
C GLY A 122 -1.08 -25.21 -19.10
N TRP A 123 -0.96 -24.41 -18.04
CA TRP A 123 -0.72 -22.97 -18.15
C TRP A 123 0.67 -22.63 -18.68
N ASP A 124 1.64 -23.53 -18.50
CA ASP A 124 3.01 -23.39 -18.96
C ASP A 124 3.11 -23.51 -20.48
N ALA A 125 2.31 -24.38 -21.09
CA ALA A 125 2.18 -24.49 -22.55
C ALA A 125 1.54 -23.25 -23.20
N GLU A 126 0.72 -22.51 -22.44
CA GLU A 126 0.04 -21.30 -22.91
C GLU A 126 0.93 -20.04 -22.87
N ILE A 127 2.11 -20.10 -22.24
CA ILE A 127 2.97 -18.93 -22.04
C ILE A 127 3.33 -18.28 -23.38
N ASP A 128 3.83 -19.06 -24.32
CA ASP A 128 4.29 -18.54 -25.61
C ASP A 128 3.12 -18.04 -26.46
N GLY A 129 1.99 -18.78 -26.44
CA GLY A 129 0.77 -18.37 -27.12
C GLY A 129 0.22 -17.03 -26.62
N VAL A 130 0.14 -16.84 -25.30
CA VAL A 130 -0.30 -15.55 -24.71
C VAL A 130 0.69 -14.43 -25.00
N LEU A 131 1.99 -14.71 -24.92
CA LEU A 131 3.01 -13.70 -25.22
C LEU A 131 2.96 -13.27 -26.69
N GLN A 132 2.82 -14.22 -27.61
CA GLN A 132 2.68 -13.97 -29.05
C GLN A 132 1.40 -13.20 -29.36
N GLN A 133 0.27 -13.58 -28.75
CA GLN A 133 -1.00 -12.86 -28.90
C GLN A 133 -0.86 -11.37 -28.54
N VAL A 134 -0.17 -11.06 -27.42
CA VAL A 134 0.07 -9.68 -26.99
C VAL A 134 1.07 -8.96 -27.90
N ALA A 135 2.09 -9.67 -28.38
CA ALA A 135 3.05 -9.13 -29.32
C ALA A 135 2.37 -8.67 -30.62
N ASP A 136 1.49 -9.51 -31.19
CA ASP A 136 0.86 -9.29 -32.49
C ASP A 136 -0.33 -8.32 -32.42
N HIS A 137 -1.18 -8.44 -31.40
CA HIS A 137 -2.44 -7.70 -31.33
C HIS A 137 -2.42 -6.53 -30.33
N GLY A 138 -1.32 -6.35 -29.60
CA GLY A 138 -1.18 -5.31 -28.59
C GLY A 138 -1.75 -5.71 -27.21
N PRO A 139 -2.06 -4.72 -26.35
CA PRO A 139 -2.44 -5.00 -24.97
C PRO A 139 -3.67 -5.90 -24.83
N ALA A 140 -3.60 -6.89 -23.93
CA ALA A 140 -4.70 -7.82 -23.66
C ALA A 140 -5.05 -7.86 -22.17
N SER A 141 -6.31 -8.14 -21.87
CA SER A 141 -6.82 -8.39 -20.52
C SER A 141 -7.08 -9.88 -20.28
N SER A 142 -7.34 -10.24 -19.03
CA SER A 142 -7.71 -11.61 -18.67
C SER A 142 -9.00 -12.12 -19.32
N LEU A 143 -9.80 -11.25 -19.95
CA LEU A 143 -11.01 -11.63 -20.68
C LEU A 143 -10.75 -11.90 -22.17
N GLU A 144 -9.60 -11.44 -22.69
CA GLU A 144 -9.26 -11.48 -24.12
C GLU A 144 -8.23 -12.58 -24.44
N VAL A 145 -7.55 -13.13 -23.42
CA VAL A 145 -6.64 -14.28 -23.56
C VAL A 145 -7.40 -15.60 -23.46
N GLY A 146 -7.01 -16.59 -24.28
CA GLY A 146 -7.56 -17.95 -24.25
C GLY A 146 -8.50 -18.34 -25.39
N GLY A 147 -8.65 -17.51 -26.43
CA GLY A 147 -9.44 -17.85 -27.62
C GLY A 147 -10.95 -17.89 -27.38
N GLY A 148 -11.74 -17.80 -28.45
CA GLY A 148 -13.21 -17.70 -28.41
C GLY A 148 -13.97 -18.94 -27.89
N ASP A 149 -13.30 -19.90 -27.25
CA ASP A 149 -13.96 -21.08 -26.69
C ASP A 149 -14.68 -20.71 -25.39
N LYS A 150 -15.97 -20.38 -25.53
CA LYS A 150 -16.97 -20.35 -24.47
C LYS A 150 -17.25 -21.74 -23.88
N LYS A 151 -16.27 -22.66 -23.83
CA LYS A 151 -16.41 -23.84 -22.99
C LYS A 151 -16.23 -23.39 -21.55
N ALA A 152 -17.39 -23.19 -20.91
CA ALA A 152 -17.53 -22.89 -19.51
C ALA A 152 -16.54 -23.73 -18.70
N SER A 153 -15.65 -23.07 -17.94
CA SER A 153 -14.90 -23.74 -16.90
C SER A 153 -15.91 -24.43 -15.98
N SER A 154 -15.83 -25.75 -15.90
CA SER A 154 -16.75 -26.64 -15.18
C SER A 154 -16.62 -26.59 -13.66
N GLY A 155 -16.12 -25.48 -13.09
CA GLY A 155 -16.05 -25.28 -11.66
C GLY A 155 -15.66 -23.86 -11.32
N TRP A 156 -16.23 -23.33 -10.23
CA TRP A 156 -15.90 -22.02 -9.64
C TRP A 156 -14.41 -21.89 -9.25
N TRP A 157 -13.65 -22.99 -9.30
CA TRP A 157 -12.25 -23.12 -8.86
C TRP A 157 -11.23 -23.32 -10.01
N GLU A 158 -11.67 -23.57 -11.25
CA GLU A 158 -10.76 -23.84 -12.37
C GLU A 158 -10.35 -22.54 -13.08
N TRP A 159 -9.11 -22.10 -12.84
CA TRP A 159 -8.52 -21.00 -13.60
C TRP A 159 -8.22 -21.47 -15.02
N HIS A 160 -8.74 -20.78 -16.03
CA HIS A 160 -8.38 -21.03 -17.42
C HIS A 160 -6.84 -20.95 -17.59
N PRO A 161 -6.18 -21.95 -18.19
CA PRO A 161 -4.72 -22.00 -18.33
C PRO A 161 -4.09 -20.70 -18.84
N SER A 162 -4.67 -20.08 -19.87
CA SER A 162 -4.19 -18.82 -20.45
C SER A 162 -4.27 -17.62 -19.49
N LYS A 163 -5.23 -17.60 -18.54
CA LYS A 163 -5.28 -16.56 -17.48
C LYS A 163 -4.17 -16.76 -16.46
N THR A 164 -3.86 -18.01 -16.13
CA THR A 164 -2.72 -18.34 -15.27
C THR A 164 -1.41 -17.97 -15.98
N ALA A 165 -1.26 -18.27 -17.28
CA ALA A 165 -0.12 -17.87 -18.08
C ALA A 165 0.06 -16.33 -18.13
N LEU A 166 -1.03 -15.57 -18.29
CA LEU A 166 -1.01 -14.11 -18.26
C LEU A 166 -0.50 -13.56 -16.92
N GLU A 167 -0.97 -14.10 -15.79
CA GLU A 167 -0.48 -13.71 -14.46
C GLU A 167 0.99 -14.12 -14.26
N PHE A 168 1.40 -15.29 -14.75
CA PHE A 168 2.79 -15.74 -14.71
C PHE A 168 3.72 -14.78 -15.48
N LEU A 169 3.33 -14.41 -16.70
CA LEU A 169 4.07 -13.49 -17.57
C LEU A 169 4.20 -12.09 -16.94
N TRP A 170 3.16 -11.59 -16.28
CA TRP A 170 3.24 -10.34 -15.53
C TRP A 170 4.18 -10.45 -14.32
N ARG A 171 4.00 -11.49 -13.49
CA ARG A 171 4.78 -11.67 -12.26
C ARG A 171 6.26 -12.00 -12.48
N SER A 172 6.59 -12.56 -13.64
CA SER A 172 7.97 -12.77 -14.11
C SER A 172 8.55 -11.57 -14.87
N GLY A 173 7.80 -10.46 -14.97
CA GLY A 173 8.26 -9.21 -15.56
C GLY A 173 8.34 -9.19 -17.09
N ARG A 174 7.77 -10.19 -17.78
CA ARG A 174 7.72 -10.26 -19.26
C ARG A 174 6.58 -9.42 -19.84
N LEU A 175 5.47 -9.36 -19.11
CA LEU A 175 4.40 -8.41 -19.34
C LEU A 175 4.36 -7.36 -18.22
N ALA A 176 3.82 -6.20 -18.54
CA ALA A 176 3.54 -5.14 -17.59
C ALA A 176 2.12 -4.61 -17.79
N ILE A 177 1.49 -4.17 -16.70
CA ILE A 177 0.18 -3.52 -16.78
C ILE A 177 0.36 -2.14 -17.41
N CYS A 178 -0.16 -1.94 -18.61
CA CYS A 178 -0.03 -0.69 -19.35
C CYS A 178 -1.15 0.30 -18.99
N HIS A 179 -2.34 -0.17 -18.62
CA HIS A 179 -3.41 0.66 -18.08
C HIS A 179 -4.48 -0.22 -17.42
N ARG A 180 -5.50 0.44 -16.87
CA ARG A 180 -6.73 -0.20 -16.41
C ARG A 180 -7.94 0.44 -17.07
N ALA A 181 -8.92 -0.38 -17.44
CA ALA A 181 -10.27 0.04 -17.76
C ALA A 181 -11.18 -0.35 -16.58
N GLY A 182 -11.61 0.64 -15.79
CA GLY A 182 -12.17 0.36 -14.47
C GLY A 182 -11.12 -0.33 -13.58
N PHE A 183 -11.41 -1.55 -13.10
CA PHE A 183 -10.44 -2.36 -12.35
C PHE A 183 -9.82 -3.49 -13.18
N ARG A 184 -10.21 -3.63 -14.45
CA ARG A 184 -9.64 -4.63 -15.36
C ARG A 184 -8.25 -4.18 -15.79
N LYS A 185 -7.27 -5.06 -15.61
CA LYS A 185 -5.88 -4.85 -16.04
C LYS A 185 -5.76 -5.15 -17.54
N TYR A 186 -5.02 -4.29 -18.24
CA TYR A 186 -4.53 -4.54 -19.59
C TYR A 186 -3.02 -4.68 -19.53
N TYR A 187 -2.52 -5.79 -20.08
CA TYR A 187 -1.12 -6.16 -20.06
C TYR A 187 -0.54 -6.00 -21.46
N ASP A 188 0.65 -5.44 -21.54
CA ASP A 188 1.43 -5.36 -22.79
C ASP A 188 2.87 -5.83 -22.51
N LEU A 189 3.65 -6.04 -23.56
CA LEU A 189 5.06 -6.40 -23.45
C LEU A 189 5.78 -5.39 -22.54
N ALA A 190 6.58 -5.88 -21.58
CA ALA A 190 7.29 -5.00 -20.66
C ALA A 190 8.13 -3.94 -21.40
N GLN A 191 8.73 -4.31 -22.54
CA GLN A 191 9.50 -3.39 -23.39
C GLN A 191 8.70 -2.26 -24.06
N ARG A 192 7.37 -2.40 -24.18
CA ARG A 192 6.48 -1.35 -24.69
C ARG A 192 5.95 -0.42 -23.58
N VAL A 193 6.00 -0.87 -22.32
CA VAL A 193 5.43 -0.15 -21.17
C VAL A 193 6.50 0.54 -20.34
N ILE A 194 7.63 -0.12 -20.13
CA ILE A 194 8.69 0.32 -19.22
C ILE A 194 9.73 1.12 -20.02
N PRO A 195 10.04 2.38 -19.64
CA PRO A 195 11.08 3.16 -20.30
C PRO A 195 12.41 2.40 -20.38
N ALA A 196 13.10 2.51 -21.52
CA ALA A 196 14.30 1.74 -21.83
C ALA A 196 15.40 1.90 -20.77
N GLU A 197 15.57 3.10 -20.20
CA GLU A 197 16.53 3.38 -19.13
C GLU A 197 16.30 2.52 -17.87
N HIS A 198 15.04 2.25 -17.51
CA HIS A 198 14.69 1.43 -16.35
C HIS A 198 14.64 -0.05 -16.72
N LEU A 199 14.15 -0.37 -17.91
CA LEU A 199 14.08 -1.75 -18.42
C LEU A 199 15.46 -2.38 -18.57
N ASN A 200 16.44 -1.61 -19.08
CA ASN A 200 17.77 -2.10 -19.44
C ASN A 200 18.78 -1.97 -18.31
N ARG A 201 18.51 -1.16 -17.27
CA ARG A 201 19.38 -1.08 -16.10
C ARG A 201 19.49 -2.45 -15.42
N ARG A 202 20.72 -2.84 -15.11
CA ARG A 202 21.07 -4.07 -14.38
C ARG A 202 21.82 -3.66 -13.12
N LEU A 203 21.53 -4.37 -12.05
CA LEU A 203 22.15 -4.25 -10.74
C LEU A 203 22.35 -5.68 -10.25
N ASP A 204 23.39 -5.89 -9.47
CA ASP A 204 23.58 -7.17 -8.82
C ASP A 204 22.54 -7.37 -7.69
N ASP A 205 22.35 -8.62 -7.28
CA ASP A 205 21.37 -8.96 -6.24
C ASP A 205 21.69 -8.27 -4.90
N ALA A 206 22.97 -8.04 -4.59
CA ALA A 206 23.41 -7.43 -3.34
C ALA A 206 23.09 -5.93 -3.30
N GLU A 207 23.27 -5.21 -4.41
CA GLU A 207 22.87 -3.82 -4.62
C GLU A 207 21.35 -3.66 -4.48
N ILE A 208 20.57 -4.58 -5.07
CA ILE A 208 19.11 -4.57 -4.97
C ILE A 208 18.68 -4.80 -3.51
N VAL A 209 19.30 -5.76 -2.82
CA VAL A 209 19.01 -6.04 -1.40
C VAL A 209 19.39 -4.85 -0.51
N ASP A 210 20.58 -4.25 -0.70
CA ASP A 210 21.00 -3.08 0.06
C ASP A 210 20.05 -1.90 -0.17
N TRP A 211 19.66 -1.65 -1.42
CA TRP A 211 18.67 -0.64 -1.77
C TRP A 211 17.34 -0.92 -1.07
N ALA A 212 16.80 -2.13 -1.18
CA ALA A 212 15.48 -2.48 -0.66
C ALA A 212 15.41 -2.29 0.85
N LEU A 213 16.43 -2.73 1.58
CA LEU A 213 16.47 -2.66 3.04
C LEU A 213 16.76 -1.24 3.53
N SER A 214 17.66 -0.50 2.87
CA SER A 214 17.94 0.90 3.19
C SER A 214 16.70 1.79 2.97
N ARG A 215 15.99 1.56 1.85
CA ARG A 215 14.78 2.32 1.49
C ARG A 215 13.56 1.93 2.30
N ALA A 216 13.49 0.69 2.77
CA ALA A 216 12.51 0.29 3.78
C ALA A 216 12.76 1.01 5.11
N LEU A 217 14.01 1.03 5.59
CA LEU A 217 14.36 1.69 6.85
C LEU A 217 14.06 3.19 6.81
N SER A 218 14.38 3.87 5.71
CA SER A 218 14.13 5.31 5.57
C SER A 218 12.65 5.68 5.65
N ARG A 219 11.75 4.77 5.23
CA ARG A 219 10.29 4.96 5.22
C ARG A 219 9.63 4.51 6.52
N LEU A 220 10.19 3.50 7.17
CA LEU A 220 9.71 3.02 8.46
C LEU A 220 10.24 3.87 9.63
N GLY A 221 11.36 4.60 9.45
CA GLY A 221 12.07 5.35 10.48
C GLY A 221 12.84 4.45 11.45
N PHE A 222 12.20 3.41 11.96
CA PHE A 222 12.78 2.37 12.79
C PHE A 222 12.11 1.04 12.51
N ALA A 223 12.85 -0.07 12.60
CA ALA A 223 12.33 -1.39 12.23
C ALA A 223 13.12 -2.56 12.85
N SER A 224 12.53 -3.74 12.91
CA SER A 224 13.29 -5.00 12.96
C SER A 224 13.70 -5.44 11.55
N SER A 225 14.65 -6.37 11.46
CA SER A 225 15.03 -6.97 10.16
C SER A 225 13.84 -7.59 9.42
N GLY A 226 12.88 -8.18 10.15
CA GLY A 226 11.66 -8.74 9.57
C GLY A 226 10.76 -7.68 8.94
N GLU A 227 10.57 -6.54 9.62
CA GLU A 227 9.81 -5.41 9.08
C GLU A 227 10.48 -4.81 7.83
N LEU A 228 11.82 -4.79 7.79
CA LEU A 228 12.57 -4.37 6.60
C LEU A 228 12.36 -5.34 5.42
N ALA A 229 12.48 -6.65 5.64
CA ALA A 229 12.25 -7.66 4.61
C ALA A 229 10.82 -7.60 4.05
N ALA A 230 9.84 -7.41 4.93
CA ALA A 230 8.43 -7.38 4.58
C ALA A 230 8.01 -6.10 3.84
N PHE A 231 8.80 -5.02 3.89
CA PHE A 231 8.37 -3.72 3.36
C PHE A 231 8.08 -3.75 1.87
N PHE A 232 9.08 -4.13 1.05
CA PHE A 232 8.93 -4.33 -0.40
C PHE A 232 8.73 -5.81 -0.79
N ALA A 233 9.02 -6.74 0.13
CA ALA A 233 9.03 -8.18 -0.12
C ALA A 233 9.92 -8.60 -1.32
N ILE A 234 11.12 -8.00 -1.39
CA ILE A 234 12.18 -8.32 -2.36
C ILE A 234 13.25 -9.18 -1.67
N ALA A 235 13.81 -8.69 -0.56
CA ALA A 235 14.80 -9.40 0.24
C ALA A 235 14.15 -10.50 1.09
N THR A 236 14.87 -11.60 1.29
CA THR A 236 14.48 -12.67 2.20
C THR A 236 14.73 -12.26 3.66
N PRO A 237 14.09 -12.93 4.64
CA PRO A 237 14.37 -12.70 6.05
C PRO A 237 15.84 -12.95 6.44
N ALA A 238 16.51 -13.91 5.79
CA ALA A 238 17.93 -14.22 6.04
C ALA A 238 18.85 -13.10 5.53
N GLU A 239 18.61 -12.61 4.31
CA GLU A 239 19.33 -11.46 3.75
C GLU A 239 19.15 -10.21 4.61
N ALA A 240 17.92 -9.96 5.09
CA ALA A 240 17.67 -8.82 5.96
C ALA A 240 18.42 -8.91 7.29
N LYS A 241 18.49 -10.10 7.91
CA LYS A 241 19.31 -10.32 9.12
C LYS A 241 20.79 -10.07 8.86
N SER A 242 21.33 -10.66 7.79
CA SER A 242 22.74 -10.50 7.40
C SER A 242 23.09 -9.02 7.11
N TRP A 243 22.23 -8.34 6.36
CA TRP A 243 22.37 -6.92 6.06
C TRP A 243 22.37 -6.06 7.32
N CYS A 244 21.46 -6.33 8.27
CA CYS A 244 21.40 -5.58 9.53
C CYS A 244 22.70 -5.76 10.34
N ALA A 245 23.21 -7.00 10.44
CA ALA A 245 24.48 -7.27 11.13
C ALA A 245 25.65 -6.51 10.50
N GLY A 246 25.77 -6.55 9.17
CA GLY A 246 26.82 -5.82 8.45
C GLY A 246 26.66 -4.29 8.55
N ALA A 247 25.42 -3.79 8.50
CA ALA A 247 25.14 -2.36 8.62
C ALA A 247 25.43 -1.82 10.03
N LEU A 248 25.16 -2.61 11.09
CA LEU A 248 25.54 -2.32 12.47
C LEU A 248 27.07 -2.27 12.63
N ALA A 249 27.77 -3.28 12.12
CA ALA A 249 29.24 -3.34 12.19
C ALA A 249 29.92 -2.15 11.49
N ARG A 250 29.30 -1.62 10.43
CA ARG A 250 29.76 -0.42 9.70
C ARG A 250 29.22 0.90 10.25
N GLY A 251 28.42 0.90 11.31
CA GLY A 251 27.82 2.10 11.89
C GLY A 251 26.79 2.82 11.01
N ARG A 252 26.30 2.18 9.92
CA ARG A 252 25.26 2.76 9.04
C ARG A 252 23.90 2.81 9.73
N ILE A 253 23.65 1.84 10.60
CA ILE A 253 22.48 1.75 11.46
C ILE A 253 22.93 1.48 12.89
N ILE A 254 22.03 1.73 13.84
CA ILE A 254 22.24 1.56 15.27
C ILE A 254 21.03 0.88 15.90
N GLU A 255 21.25 0.25 17.05
CA GLU A 255 20.15 -0.22 17.90
C GLU A 255 19.55 0.95 18.70
N VAL A 256 18.22 0.98 18.81
CA VAL A 256 17.46 1.93 19.62
C VAL A 256 16.38 1.19 20.39
N ASP A 257 16.14 1.57 21.64
CA ASP A 257 14.96 1.13 22.39
C ASP A 257 13.81 2.10 22.12
N VAL A 258 12.74 1.60 21.52
CA VAL A 258 11.52 2.38 21.23
C VAL A 258 10.45 2.00 22.24
N GLU A 259 9.74 2.98 22.79
CA GLU A 259 8.59 2.74 23.66
C GLU A 259 7.31 2.50 22.85
N MET A 260 6.60 1.43 23.20
CA MET A 260 5.33 1.02 22.59
C MET A 260 4.14 1.67 23.34
N ALA A 261 2.95 1.57 22.79
CA ALA A 261 1.74 2.19 23.34
C ALA A 261 1.33 1.62 24.72
N ASP A 262 1.78 0.42 25.06
CA ASP A 262 1.59 -0.22 26.37
C ASP A 262 2.71 0.10 27.38
N GLY A 263 3.66 0.97 27.02
CA GLY A 263 4.82 1.32 27.85
C GLY A 263 5.98 0.32 27.78
N SER A 264 5.81 -0.81 27.07
CA SER A 264 6.91 -1.75 26.85
C SER A 264 7.99 -1.16 25.95
N ARG A 265 9.23 -1.63 26.11
CA ARG A 265 10.36 -1.21 25.26
C ARG A 265 10.67 -2.30 24.25
N ARG A 266 10.79 -1.89 22.99
CA ARG A 266 11.16 -2.77 21.89
C ARG A 266 12.48 -2.32 21.27
N ARG A 267 13.44 -3.23 21.24
CA ARG A 267 14.66 -3.05 20.47
C ARG A 267 14.34 -2.98 18.98
N SER A 268 14.80 -1.92 18.34
CA SER A 268 14.65 -1.65 16.91
C SER A 268 15.97 -1.17 16.32
N LEU A 269 16.03 -1.12 14.99
CA LEU A 269 17.13 -0.58 14.22
C LEU A 269 16.71 0.76 13.61
N THR A 270 17.61 1.73 13.57
CA THR A 270 17.43 3.02 12.93
C THR A 270 18.78 3.56 12.44
N SER A 271 18.82 4.72 11.78
CA SER A 271 20.08 5.40 11.47
C SER A 271 20.31 6.58 12.43
N PRO A 272 21.57 6.99 12.68
CA PRO A 272 21.87 8.18 13.48
C PRO A 272 21.10 9.43 12.98
N ALA A 273 21.14 9.67 11.66
CA ALA A 273 20.42 10.79 11.04
C ALA A 273 18.90 10.75 11.28
N MET A 274 18.30 9.57 11.41
CA MET A 274 16.87 9.45 11.69
C MET A 274 16.55 9.80 13.15
N LEU A 275 17.41 9.42 14.09
CA LEU A 275 17.27 9.85 15.49
C LEU A 275 17.41 11.36 15.63
N ASP A 276 18.35 11.97 14.91
CA ASP A 276 18.53 13.41 14.92
C ASP A 276 17.31 14.12 14.34
N ALA A 277 16.81 13.64 13.19
CA ALA A 277 15.58 14.16 12.57
C ALA A 277 14.36 14.04 13.50
N ALA A 278 14.25 12.97 14.29
CA ALA A 278 13.15 12.76 15.22
C ALA A 278 13.06 13.85 16.31
N ARG A 279 14.21 14.44 16.70
CA ARG A 279 14.29 15.50 17.73
C ARG A 279 13.81 16.86 17.22
N SER A 280 13.85 17.07 15.91
CA SER A 280 13.50 18.35 15.26
C SER A 280 12.16 18.30 14.52
N LEU A 281 11.32 17.28 14.79
CA LEU A 281 10.02 17.17 14.13
C LEU A 281 9.08 18.29 14.56
N PRO A 282 8.30 18.87 13.63
CA PRO A 282 7.32 19.88 13.98
C PRO A 282 6.14 19.27 14.74
N GLU A 283 5.36 20.11 15.43
CA GLU A 283 4.11 19.66 16.03
C GLU A 283 3.14 19.07 14.98
N PRO A 284 2.44 17.97 15.32
CA PRO A 284 1.49 17.35 14.42
C PRO A 284 0.29 18.27 14.18
N SER A 285 -0.30 18.19 12.99
CA SER A 285 -1.50 18.95 12.69
C SER A 285 -2.71 18.45 13.49
N ASN A 286 -3.53 19.38 13.97
CA ASN A 286 -4.79 19.07 14.63
C ASN A 286 -5.93 18.69 13.65
N ARG A 287 -5.66 18.58 12.34
CA ARG A 287 -6.63 18.14 11.34
C ARG A 287 -7.01 16.68 11.56
N VAL A 288 -8.32 16.41 11.59
CA VAL A 288 -8.86 15.04 11.50
C VAL A 288 -8.63 14.52 10.09
N ARG A 289 -8.12 13.29 9.96
CA ARG A 289 -7.87 12.61 8.70
C ARG A 289 -8.54 11.25 8.67
N LEU A 290 -9.20 10.95 7.56
CA LEU A 290 -9.68 9.61 7.26
C LEU A 290 -8.57 8.82 6.55
N LEU A 291 -8.26 7.62 7.04
CA LEU A 291 -7.21 6.77 6.47
C LEU A 291 -7.82 5.52 5.84
N SER A 292 -7.12 4.97 4.85
CA SER A 292 -7.44 3.64 4.33
C SER A 292 -7.06 2.58 5.36
N PRO A 293 -7.84 1.48 5.47
CA PRO A 293 -7.37 0.29 6.18
C PRO A 293 -6.03 -0.22 5.67
N PHE A 294 -5.72 -0.05 4.38
CA PHE A 294 -4.48 -0.50 3.75
C PHE A 294 -3.42 0.60 3.66
N ASP A 295 -3.60 1.68 4.40
CA ASP A 295 -2.60 2.74 4.48
C ASP A 295 -1.24 2.18 4.89
N PRO A 296 -0.11 2.59 4.28
CA PRO A 296 1.20 2.07 4.68
C PRO A 296 1.51 2.31 6.16
N ALA A 297 0.90 3.34 6.79
CA ALA A 297 1.01 3.58 8.22
C ALA A 297 0.25 2.57 9.09
N LEU A 298 -0.70 1.81 8.53
CA LEU A 298 -1.61 0.93 9.27
C LEU A 298 -1.62 -0.52 8.77
N ARG A 299 -1.07 -0.80 7.58
CA ARG A 299 -1.14 -2.12 6.93
C ARG A 299 -0.49 -3.22 7.76
N ASP A 300 0.62 -2.92 8.43
CA ASP A 300 1.24 -3.80 9.41
C ASP A 300 0.45 -3.66 10.72
N ARG A 301 -0.47 -4.61 10.94
CA ARG A 301 -1.40 -4.59 12.07
C ARG A 301 -0.68 -4.72 13.40
N THR A 302 0.36 -5.55 13.46
CA THR A 302 1.18 -5.74 14.65
C THR A 302 1.95 -4.47 14.99
N ARG A 303 2.48 -3.75 14.00
CA ARG A 303 3.07 -2.42 14.23
C ARG A 303 2.02 -1.39 14.63
N ALA A 304 0.86 -1.35 13.96
CA ALA A 304 -0.20 -0.39 14.27
C ALA A 304 -0.68 -0.55 15.72
N GLU A 305 -0.86 -1.78 16.17
CA GLU A 305 -1.22 -2.09 17.56
C GLU A 305 -0.11 -1.69 18.54
N ARG A 306 1.13 -2.12 18.32
CA ARG A 306 2.25 -1.78 19.22
C ARG A 306 2.53 -0.28 19.28
N LEU A 307 2.46 0.43 18.16
CA LEU A 307 2.87 1.83 18.09
C LEU A 307 1.74 2.78 18.48
N PHE A 308 0.49 2.47 18.12
CA PHE A 308 -0.65 3.35 18.35
C PHE A 308 -1.66 2.83 19.37
N GLY A 309 -1.54 1.60 19.86
CA GLY A 309 -2.57 0.95 20.67
C GLY A 309 -3.83 0.62 19.85
N PHE A 310 -3.71 0.58 18.52
CA PHE A 310 -4.85 0.47 17.61
C PHE A 310 -4.95 -0.94 17.02
N HIS A 311 -5.69 -1.82 17.69
CA HIS A 311 -6.03 -3.13 17.14
C HIS A 311 -7.08 -2.96 16.03
N TYR A 312 -6.71 -3.32 14.80
CA TYR A 312 -7.56 -3.19 13.62
C TYR A 312 -7.70 -4.51 12.89
N ARG A 313 -8.94 -4.97 12.73
CA ARG A 313 -9.32 -6.11 11.91
C ARG A 313 -10.39 -5.67 10.93
N ILE A 314 -10.16 -5.91 9.64
CA ILE A 314 -11.18 -5.74 8.62
C ILE A 314 -12.19 -6.88 8.73
N GLU A 315 -13.48 -6.56 8.77
CA GLU A 315 -14.56 -7.53 9.04
C GLU A 315 -15.37 -7.87 7.78
N ILE A 316 -14.76 -7.65 6.61
CA ILE A 316 -15.36 -7.88 5.28
C ILE A 316 -15.79 -9.34 5.06
N PHE A 317 -15.05 -10.27 5.67
CA PHE A 317 -15.31 -11.71 5.63
C PHE A 317 -16.04 -12.23 6.87
N VAL A 318 -16.36 -11.35 7.83
CA VAL A 318 -17.10 -11.72 9.04
C VAL A 318 -18.59 -11.59 8.73
N PRO A 319 -19.42 -12.61 9.05
CA PRO A 319 -20.87 -12.51 8.94
C PRO A 319 -21.40 -11.28 9.67
N GLU A 320 -22.41 -10.62 9.12
CA GLU A 320 -22.89 -9.32 9.62
C GLU A 320 -23.21 -9.32 11.12
N THR A 321 -23.86 -10.37 11.62
CA THR A 321 -24.23 -10.52 13.04
C THR A 321 -23.04 -10.71 13.99
N GLN A 322 -21.85 -11.02 13.47
CA GLN A 322 -20.63 -11.24 14.26
C GLN A 322 -19.64 -10.07 14.15
N ARG A 323 -19.97 -9.03 13.38
CA ARG A 323 -19.12 -7.85 13.22
C ARG A 323 -19.11 -7.03 14.50
N ARG A 324 -17.93 -6.61 14.95
CA ARG A 324 -17.79 -5.71 16.09
C ARG A 324 -17.97 -4.25 15.69
N PHE A 325 -17.49 -3.88 14.50
CA PHE A 325 -17.55 -2.50 14.03
C PHE A 325 -18.34 -2.41 12.72
N GLY A 326 -17.99 -3.19 11.70
CA GLY A 326 -18.69 -3.06 10.41
C GLY A 326 -17.89 -3.63 9.24
N TYR A 327 -18.54 -3.71 8.09
CA TYR A 327 -18.02 -4.40 6.90
C TYR A 327 -16.64 -3.89 6.45
N TYR A 328 -16.47 -2.57 6.34
CA TYR A 328 -15.22 -1.93 5.92
C TYR A 328 -15.07 -0.59 6.64
N VAL A 329 -14.55 -0.61 7.86
CA VAL A 329 -14.42 0.59 8.70
C VAL A 329 -13.10 1.30 8.47
N PHE A 330 -13.14 2.63 8.39
CA PHE A 330 -12.01 3.49 8.12
C PHE A 330 -11.37 4.00 9.41
N PRO A 331 -10.06 3.83 9.62
CA PRO A 331 -9.36 4.46 10.73
C PRO A 331 -9.39 5.98 10.63
N VAL A 332 -9.63 6.66 11.75
CA VAL A 332 -9.65 8.13 11.84
C VAL A 332 -8.50 8.59 12.72
N MET A 333 -7.71 9.54 12.23
CA MET A 333 -6.52 10.07 12.90
C MET A 333 -6.69 11.55 13.23
N GLN A 334 -6.12 12.01 14.34
CA GLN A 334 -5.94 13.43 14.66
C GLN A 334 -4.64 13.61 15.43
N GLY A 335 -3.82 14.59 15.05
CA GLY A 335 -2.50 14.76 15.66
C GLY A 335 -1.59 13.57 15.37
N ASP A 336 -1.09 12.94 16.43
CA ASP A 336 -0.25 11.73 16.39
C ASP A 336 -0.99 10.45 16.80
N ARG A 337 -2.34 10.48 16.88
CA ARG A 337 -3.17 9.38 17.41
C ARG A 337 -4.27 8.95 16.45
N LEU A 338 -4.64 7.66 16.54
CA LEU A 338 -5.90 7.15 16.02
C LEU A 338 -6.98 7.50 17.04
N ILE A 339 -8.03 8.18 16.59
CA ILE A 339 -9.11 8.70 17.43
C ILE A 339 -10.40 7.90 17.32
N GLY A 340 -10.53 7.04 16.32
CA GLY A 340 -11.68 6.15 16.19
C GLY A 340 -11.75 5.38 14.89
N ARG A 341 -12.88 4.71 14.69
CA ARG A 341 -13.23 3.94 13.49
C ARG A 341 -14.53 4.51 12.91
N LEU A 342 -14.58 4.71 11.60
CA LEU A 342 -15.75 5.20 10.88
C LEU A 342 -16.32 4.12 9.97
N ASP A 343 -17.57 3.73 10.16
CA ASP A 343 -18.34 2.99 9.16
C ASP A 343 -19.10 4.00 8.29
N ALA A 344 -18.66 4.12 7.04
CA ALA A 344 -19.27 4.99 6.05
C ALA A 344 -19.26 4.34 4.68
N LYS A 345 -20.32 4.61 3.91
CA LYS A 345 -20.49 4.09 2.55
C LYS A 345 -21.14 5.14 1.67
N ARG A 346 -20.78 5.13 0.39
CA ARG A 346 -21.50 5.88 -0.64
C ARG A 346 -22.76 5.14 -1.07
N GLU A 347 -23.89 5.83 -1.00
CA GLU A 347 -25.20 5.37 -1.45
C GLU A 347 -25.73 6.38 -2.47
N GLY A 348 -25.65 6.04 -3.76
CA GLY A 348 -25.93 6.99 -4.83
C GLY A 348 -24.98 8.20 -4.79
N ARG A 349 -25.54 9.38 -4.52
CA ARG A 349 -24.81 10.66 -4.37
C ARG A 349 -24.67 11.10 -2.91
N THR A 350 -24.96 10.22 -1.95
CA THR A 350 -24.88 10.51 -0.52
C THR A 350 -23.75 9.71 0.12
N LEU A 351 -22.97 10.34 1.01
CA LEU A 351 -22.03 9.65 1.90
C LEU A 351 -22.75 9.35 3.22
N ALA A 352 -23.23 8.11 3.37
CA ALA A 352 -23.94 7.67 4.56
C ALA A 352 -22.95 7.24 5.65
N VAL A 353 -22.92 7.98 6.76
CA VAL A 353 -22.21 7.63 8.00
C VAL A 353 -23.12 6.78 8.86
N ARG A 354 -22.76 5.51 9.01
CA ARG A 354 -23.54 4.53 9.76
C ARG A 354 -23.16 4.52 11.23
N ALA A 355 -21.86 4.61 11.50
CA ALA A 355 -21.36 4.69 12.86
C ALA A 355 -19.93 5.23 12.96
N PHE A 356 -19.61 5.79 14.12
CA PHE A 356 -18.27 6.17 14.54
C PHE A 356 -18.03 5.68 15.96
N TRP A 357 -16.96 4.92 16.15
CA TRP A 357 -16.52 4.43 17.46
C TRP A 357 -15.25 5.18 17.87
N PRO A 358 -15.30 6.06 18.88
CA PRO A 358 -14.09 6.65 19.43
C PRO A 358 -13.17 5.58 20.04
N GLU A 359 -11.85 5.76 19.96
CA GLU A 359 -10.94 4.89 20.72
C GLU A 359 -11.08 5.13 22.23
N THR A 360 -10.73 4.13 23.03
CA THR A 360 -10.73 4.22 24.50
C THR A 360 -9.94 5.45 24.97
N GLY A 361 -10.57 6.26 25.84
CA GLY A 361 -9.97 7.50 26.34
C GLY A 361 -10.12 8.72 25.41
N VAL A 362 -10.73 8.57 24.22
CA VAL A 362 -10.98 9.69 23.30
C VAL A 362 -12.38 10.27 23.54
N ARG A 363 -12.43 11.54 23.95
CA ARG A 363 -13.69 12.28 24.11
C ARG A 363 -14.07 13.02 22.83
N MET A 364 -15.25 12.79 22.27
CA MET A 364 -15.71 13.51 21.07
C MET A 364 -16.35 14.87 21.39
N GLY A 365 -15.57 15.81 21.94
CA GLY A 365 -16.02 17.18 22.21
C GLY A 365 -16.28 18.01 20.95
N LYS A 366 -16.90 19.19 21.12
CA LYS A 366 -17.36 20.07 20.02
C LYS A 366 -16.31 20.30 18.92
N ALA A 367 -15.06 20.61 19.29
CA ALA A 367 -13.99 20.86 18.33
C ALA A 367 -13.61 19.61 17.51
N ARG A 368 -13.58 18.42 18.14
CA ARG A 368 -13.25 17.16 17.45
C ARG A 368 -14.38 16.71 16.54
N MET A 369 -15.62 16.90 16.97
CA MET A 369 -16.81 16.66 16.15
C MET A 369 -16.81 17.57 14.91
N ALA A 370 -16.56 18.87 15.09
CA ALA A 370 -16.45 19.80 13.97
C ALA A 370 -15.31 19.40 13.01
N GLY A 371 -14.17 18.95 13.53
CA GLY A 371 -13.06 18.44 12.74
C GLY A 371 -13.42 17.19 11.92
N LEU A 372 -14.16 16.26 12.51
CA LEU A 372 -14.66 15.06 11.83
C LEU A 372 -15.67 15.42 10.73
N SER A 373 -16.66 16.26 11.03
CA SER A 373 -17.62 16.75 10.03
C SER A 373 -16.91 17.43 8.86
N ALA A 374 -15.94 18.30 9.13
CA ALA A 374 -15.17 18.96 8.07
C ALA A 374 -14.33 17.98 7.24
N GLU A 375 -13.84 16.88 7.82
CA GLU A 375 -13.13 15.85 7.05
C GLU A 375 -14.08 15.00 6.19
N LEU A 376 -15.28 14.71 6.69
CA LEU A 376 -16.35 14.05 5.92
C LEU A 376 -16.79 14.93 4.73
N ASP A 377 -16.96 16.23 4.96
CA ASP A 377 -17.28 17.20 3.91
C ASP A 377 -16.18 17.29 2.85
N ARG A 378 -14.91 17.09 3.22
CA ARG A 378 -13.82 17.04 2.23
C ARG A 378 -13.82 15.72 1.48
N VAL A 379 -14.00 14.58 2.17
CA VAL A 379 -13.86 13.25 1.57
C VAL A 379 -15.05 12.90 0.66
N ARG A 380 -16.23 13.49 0.87
CA ARG A 380 -17.39 13.28 -0.02
C ARG A 380 -17.06 13.58 -1.49
N HIS A 381 -16.19 14.56 -1.75
CA HIS A 381 -15.74 14.86 -3.12
C HIS A 381 -14.91 13.73 -3.74
N LEU A 382 -14.07 13.05 -2.96
CA LEU A 382 -13.36 11.85 -3.41
C LEU A 382 -14.35 10.70 -3.66
N ALA A 383 -15.33 10.56 -2.77
CA ALA A 383 -16.39 9.58 -2.91
C ALA A 383 -17.36 9.90 -4.05
N ALA A 384 -17.31 11.07 -4.69
CA ALA A 384 -18.33 11.54 -5.64
C ALA A 384 -19.75 11.58 -5.03
N ALA A 385 -19.85 12.09 -3.80
CA ALA A 385 -21.07 12.38 -3.08
C ALA A 385 -21.28 13.90 -2.89
N ASP A 386 -22.53 14.34 -2.92
CA ASP A 386 -22.95 15.74 -2.78
C ASP A 386 -23.16 16.15 -1.33
N GLU A 387 -23.57 15.19 -0.49
CA GLU A 387 -23.92 15.43 0.90
C GLU A 387 -23.45 14.29 1.80
N VAL A 388 -23.45 14.55 3.11
CA VAL A 388 -23.16 13.58 4.17
C VAL A 388 -24.41 13.41 5.02
N THR A 389 -24.85 12.17 5.21
CA THR A 389 -25.96 11.84 6.12
C THR A 389 -25.46 11.00 7.27
N PHE A 390 -26.16 11.08 8.40
CA PHE A 390 -25.79 10.37 9.62
C PHE A 390 -26.97 9.52 10.07
N ALA A 391 -26.70 8.24 10.34
CA ALA A 391 -27.70 7.36 10.95
C ALA A 391 -28.07 7.84 12.37
N ALA A 392 -29.26 7.46 12.83
CA ALA A 392 -29.61 7.60 14.24
C ALA A 392 -28.59 6.83 15.10
N ASN A 393 -28.10 7.45 16.17
CA ASN A 393 -27.08 6.89 17.06
C ASN A 393 -25.77 6.49 16.35
N TRP A 394 -25.37 7.25 15.32
CA TRP A 394 -24.12 7.00 14.62
C TRP A 394 -22.89 7.14 15.53
N LEU A 395 -22.87 8.06 16.48
CA LEU A 395 -21.79 8.16 17.47
C LEU A 395 -22.01 7.09 18.55
N ARG A 396 -21.10 6.11 18.64
CA ARG A 396 -21.23 4.90 19.46
C ARG A 396 -20.52 5.00 20.81
#